data_AF-A0A1G5SFK4-F1
#
_entry.id   AF-A0A1G5SFK4-F1
#
_cell.length_a   1.000
_cell.length_b   1.000
_cell.length_c   1.000
_cell.angle_alpha   90.00
_cell.angle_beta   90.00
_cell.angle_gamma   90.00
#
_symmetry.space_group_name_H-M   'P 1'
#
loop_
_entity.id
_entity.type
_entity.pdbx_description
1 polymer ?
#
loop_
_entity_poly.entity_id
_entity_poly.type
_entity_poly.pdbx_seq_one_letter_code
_entity_poly.pdbx_strand_id
1 'polypeptide(L)' 'MNYRYGSHTVYQIEYHFVWVTKYRYKILKEEAAERVREMVLQTCEAFEVRIVQGVCE' A
#
# COMPACT_ATOMS: atom_id res chain seq x y z
N MET A 1 10.97 9.37 14.62
CA MET A 1 10.92 9.84 13.21
C MET A 1 12.13 9.31 12.46
N ASN A 2 11.90 8.55 11.38
CA ASN A 2 12.98 8.12 10.47
C ASN A 2 12.86 8.95 9.18
N TYR A 3 13.63 10.03 9.08
CA TYR A 3 13.69 10.86 7.87
C TYR A 3 14.50 10.15 6.78
N ARG A 4 14.03 10.23 5.53
CA ARG A 4 14.79 9.79 4.36
C ARG A 4 15.61 10.95 3.80
N TYR A 5 16.83 10.65 3.37
CA TYR A 5 17.77 11.60 2.82
C TYR A 5 18.06 11.20 1.37
N GLY A 6 17.73 12.09 0.43
CA GLY A 6 18.26 12.10 -0.93
C GLY A 6 19.41 13.11 -1.05
N SER A 7 20.08 13.16 -2.20
CA SER A 7 21.27 13.99 -2.41
C SER A 7 21.08 15.47 -2.06
N HIS A 8 19.85 16.00 -2.22
CA HIS A 8 19.52 17.39 -1.87
C HIS A 8 18.15 17.54 -1.18
N THR A 9 17.58 16.45 -0.64
CA THR A 9 16.22 16.47 -0.10
C THR A 9 16.12 15.63 1.17
N VAL A 10 15.56 16.19 2.24
CA VAL A 10 15.19 15.45 3.45
C VAL A 10 13.67 15.40 3.51
N TYR A 11 13.10 14.20 3.58
CA TYR A 11 11.66 14.03 3.54
C TYR A 11 11.18 12.87 4.40
N GLN A 12 9.97 13.02 4.95
CA GLN A 12 9.19 11.95 5.56
C GLN A 12 7.76 12.15 5.09
N ILE A 13 7.35 11.36 4.10
CA ILE A 13 6.05 11.48 3.46
C ILE A 13 5.30 10.17 3.68
N GLU A 14 4.23 10.25 4.44
CA GLU A 14 3.38 9.12 4.80
C GLU A 14 1.95 9.43 4.33
N TYR A 15 1.34 8.47 3.65
CA TYR A 15 -0.02 8.60 3.11
C TYR A 15 -0.91 7.48 3.65
N HIS A 16 -2.18 7.80 3.90
CA HIS A 16 -3.21 6.81 4.21
C HIS A 16 -4.11 6.66 2.99
N PHE A 17 -3.97 5.55 2.27
CA PHE A 17 -4.82 5.20 1.13
C PHE A 17 -5.92 4.24 1.56
N VAL A 18 -7.18 4.57 1.22
CA VAL A 18 -8.34 3.69 1.41
C VAL A 18 -9.12 3.63 0.11
N TRP A 19 -9.48 2.42 -0.32
CA TRP A 19 -10.33 2.20 -1.48
C TRP A 19 -11.41 1.17 -1.18
N VAL A 20 -12.43 1.14 -2.04
CA VAL A 20 -13.55 0.19 -1.96
C VAL A 20 -13.82 -0.43 -3.31
N THR A 21 -14.46 -1.59 -3.31
CA THR A 21 -14.91 -2.25 -4.54
C THR A 21 -15.97 -1.42 -5.25
N LYS A 22 -16.05 -1.56 -6.58
CA LYS A 22 -17.15 -0.98 -7.35
C LYS A 22 -18.49 -1.47 -6.77
N TYR A 23 -19.41 -0.53 -6.53
CA TYR A 23 -20.71 -0.78 -5.87
C TYR A 23 -20.65 -1.34 -4.44
N ARG A 24 -19.49 -1.30 -3.77
CA ARG A 24 -19.28 -1.82 -2.40
C ARG A 24 -19.64 -3.30 -2.23
N TYR A 25 -19.52 -4.09 -3.29
CA TYR A 25 -19.67 -5.54 -3.17
C TYR A 25 -18.62 -6.10 -2.22
N LYS A 26 -19.04 -6.96 -1.30
CA LYS A 26 -18.17 -7.59 -0.29
C LYS A 26 -17.38 -8.78 -0.88
N ILE A 27 -16.73 -8.56 -2.03
CA ILE A 27 -15.98 -9.56 -2.80
C ILE A 27 -14.50 -9.65 -2.39
N LEU A 28 -13.98 -8.67 -1.67
CA LEU A 28 -12.62 -8.71 -1.10
C LEU A 28 -12.64 -9.62 0.14
N LYS A 29 -12.71 -10.92 -0.09
CA LYS A 29 -12.67 -11.97 0.92
C LYS A 29 -11.87 -13.15 0.38
N GLU A 30 -11.39 -13.99 1.29
CA GLU A 30 -10.74 -15.27 0.97
C GLU A 30 -9.60 -15.06 -0.05
N GLU A 31 -9.59 -15.84 -1.13
CA GLU A 31 -8.57 -15.83 -2.18
C GLU A 31 -8.46 -14.47 -2.90
N ALA A 32 -9.58 -13.76 -3.09
CA ALA A 32 -9.56 -12.47 -3.75
C ALA A 32 -8.83 -11.41 -2.92
N ALA A 33 -8.98 -11.44 -1.58
CA ALA A 33 -8.25 -10.53 -0.70
C ALA A 33 -6.75 -10.85 -0.67
N GLU A 34 -6.39 -12.14 -0.66
CA GLU A 34 -4.99 -12.56 -0.70
C GLU A 34 -4.31 -12.17 -2.01
N ARG A 35 -4.96 -12.42 -3.15
CA ARG A 35 -4.40 -12.05 -4.45
C ARG A 35 -4.24 -10.54 -4.62
N VAL A 36 -5.19 -9.75 -4.13
CA VAL A 36 -5.08 -8.28 -4.14
C VAL A 36 -3.92 -7.83 -3.25
N ARG A 37 -3.73 -8.47 -2.08
CA ARG A 37 -2.61 -8.19 -1.19
C ARG A 37 -1.26 -8.38 -1.90
N GLU A 38 -1.10 -9.50 -2.60
CA GLU A 38 0.11 -9.77 -3.39
C GLU A 38 0.35 -8.72 -4.47
N MET A 39 -0.69 -8.37 -5.25
CA MET A 39 -0.56 -7.36 -6.30
C MET A 39 -0.16 -5.99 -5.75
N VAL A 40 -0.72 -5.59 -4.60
CA VAL A 40 -0.34 -4.33 -3.94
C VAL A 40 1.11 -4.39 -3.47
N LEU A 41 1.54 -5.49 -2.85
CA LEU A 41 2.92 -5.67 -2.41
C LEU A 41 3.92 -5.57 -3.58
N GLN A 42 3.65 -6.28 -4.68
CA GLN A 42 4.47 -6.24 -5.90
C GLN A 42 4.55 -4.83 -6.48
N THR A 43 3.42 -4.11 -6.49
CA THR A 43 3.36 -2.74 -6.98
C THR A 43 4.18 -1.81 -6.08
N CYS A 44 4.02 -1.90 -4.76
CA CYS A 44 4.78 -1.07 -3.82
C CYS A 44 6.29 -1.33 -3.92
N GLU A 45 6.71 -2.58 -4.10
CA GLU A 45 8.11 -2.95 -4.31
C GLU A 45 8.67 -2.29 -5.59
N ALA A 46 7.92 -2.36 -6.70
CA ALA A 46 8.32 -1.75 -7.96
C ALA A 46 8.47 -0.22 -7.90
N PHE A 47 7.71 0.45 -7.03
CA PHE A 47 7.78 1.90 -6.83
C PHE A 47 8.66 2.31 -5.64
N GLU A 48 9.38 1.38 -5.01
CA GLU A 48 10.18 1.62 -3.80
C GLU A 48 9.40 2.28 -2.64
N VAL A 49 8.09 2.03 -2.62
CA VAL A 49 7.16 2.53 -1.60
C VAL A 49 7.22 1.60 -0.41
N ARG A 50 7.44 2.16 0.78
CA ARG A 50 7.40 1.40 2.03
C ARG A 50 5.99 1.37 2.57
N ILE A 51 5.44 0.18 2.75
CA ILE A 51 4.19 -0.04 3.46
C ILE A 51 4.49 0.04 4.96
N VAL A 52 3.83 0.97 5.65
CA VAL A 52 3.98 1.16 7.11
C VAL A 52 3.01 0.27 7.88
N GLN A 53 1.75 0.18 7.42
CA GLN A 53 0.71 -0.62 8.06
C GLN A 53 -0.40 -0.97 7.06
N GLY A 54 -0.84 -2.23 7.12
CA GLY A 54 -2.02 -2.72 6.40
C GLY A 54 -1.82 -2.86 4.89
N VAL A 55 -2.47 -3.89 4.31
CA VAL A 55 -2.56 -4.05 2.84
C VAL A 55 -3.94 -4.56 2.45
N CYS A 56 -4.48 -5.54 3.17
CA CYS A 56 -5.86 -6.04 3.15
C CYS A 56 -5.98 -6.91 4.42
N GLU A 57 -7.05 -6.85 5.19
CA GLU A 57 -7.39 -7.81 6.27
C GLU A 57 -8.70 -8.51 5.91
#